data_AF-A0A0P1GYP3-F1
#
_entry.id   AF-A0A0P1GYP3-F1
#
_cell.length_a   1.000
_cell.length_b   1.000
_cell.length_c   1.000
_cell.angle_alpha   90.00
_cell.angle_beta   90.00
_cell.angle_gamma   90.00
#
_symmetry.space_group_name_H-M   'P 1'
#
loop_
_entity.id
_entity.type
_entity.pdbx_description
1 polymer ?
#
loop_
_entity_poly.entity_id
_entity_poly.type
_entity_poly.pdbx_seq_one_letter_code
_entity_poly.pdbx_strand_id
1 'polypeptide(L)'
;MKLTKIALIVAATAALAGCETGLTEGTYGPDKSIDRGIDAKDLSQLKAGVWIDPNGCDHWIIDDGVEGYLSARLDKYGKPVCSGTAPPTIATGDFKGGSTSIIGDPL
;
A
#
# COMPACT_ATOMS: atom_id res chain seq x y z
N MET A 1 17.45 -24.44 38.74
CA MET A 1 15.96 -24.48 38.67
C MET A 1 15.30 -23.11 38.54
N LYS A 2 15.65 -22.09 39.36
CA LYS A 2 15.05 -20.75 39.25
C LYS A 2 15.45 -20.03 37.94
N LEU A 3 16.74 -20.04 37.61
CA LEU A 3 17.28 -19.42 36.38
C LEU A 3 16.71 -20.06 35.10
N THR A 4 16.57 -21.38 35.08
CA THR A 4 16.01 -22.14 33.94
C THR A 4 14.55 -21.79 33.67
N LYS A 5 13.75 -21.58 34.73
CA LYS A 5 12.35 -21.16 34.62
C LYS A 5 12.22 -19.72 34.11
N ILE A 6 13.09 -18.82 34.58
CA ILE A 6 13.12 -17.43 34.11
C ILE A 6 13.49 -17.39 32.62
N ALA A 7 14.50 -18.14 32.20
CA ALA A 7 14.91 -18.20 30.79
C ALA A 7 13.78 -18.72 29.87
N LEU A 8 13.04 -19.75 30.32
CA LEU A 8 11.88 -20.27 29.58
C LEU A 8 10.74 -19.25 29.48
N ILE A 9 10.47 -18.50 30.55
CA ILE A 9 9.44 -17.45 30.53
C ILE A 9 9.85 -16.33 29.57
N VAL A 10 11.10 -15.86 29.61
CA VAL A 10 11.61 -14.81 28.72
C VAL A 10 11.53 -15.26 27.26
N ALA A 11 11.94 -16.50 26.96
CA ALA A 11 11.89 -17.05 25.62
C ALA A 11 10.43 -17.19 25.12
N ALA A 12 9.51 -17.63 25.97
CA ALA A 12 8.10 -17.71 25.63
C ALA A 12 7.50 -16.32 25.39
N THR A 13 7.78 -15.33 26.25
CA THR A 13 7.29 -13.96 26.05
C THR A 13 7.86 -13.32 24.79
N ALA A 14 9.14 -13.56 24.47
CA ALA A 14 9.75 -13.06 23.24
C ALA A 14 9.14 -13.70 21.99
N ALA A 15 8.80 -15.00 22.04
CA ALA A 15 8.12 -15.68 20.95
C ALA A 15 6.67 -15.18 20.74
N LEU A 16 5.97 -14.79 21.82
CA LEU A 16 4.61 -14.24 21.74
C LEU A 16 4.56 -12.74 21.38
N ALA A 17 5.64 -11.99 21.63
CA ALA A 17 5.74 -10.56 21.28
C ALA A 17 5.74 -10.28 19.76
N GLY A 18 5.83 -11.32 18.92
CA GLY A 18 5.64 -11.19 17.47
C GLY A 18 4.17 -11.07 17.02
N CYS A 19 3.20 -11.30 17.92
CA CYS A 19 1.77 -11.34 17.56
C CYS A 19 1.08 -9.97 17.60
N GLU A 20 1.77 -8.94 18.10
CA GLU A 20 1.26 -7.56 18.21
C GLU A 20 1.51 -6.74 16.93
N THR A 21 2.41 -7.18 16.05
CA THR A 21 2.48 -6.71 14.67
C THR A 21 1.58 -7.61 13.82
N GLY A 22 0.32 -7.23 13.70
CA GLY A 22 -0.71 -8.01 13.02
C GLY A 22 -0.25 -8.53 11.66
N LEU A 23 -0.50 -9.81 11.42
CA LEU A 23 -0.30 -10.53 10.15
C LEU A 23 -1.09 -9.93 8.96
N THR A 24 -1.75 -8.80 9.15
CA THR A 24 -2.58 -8.06 8.19
C THR A 24 -2.10 -6.62 7.96
N GLU A 25 -1.21 -6.08 8.81
CA GLU A 25 -0.54 -4.79 8.62
C GLU A 25 0.98 -5.05 8.63
N GLY A 26 1.47 -5.69 7.57
CA GLY A 26 2.88 -6.09 7.46
C GLY A 26 3.80 -4.89 7.65
N THR A 27 4.85 -5.02 8.48
CA THR A 27 6.12 -4.23 8.65
C THR A 27 6.09 -2.68 8.61
N TYR A 28 5.00 -2.07 8.16
CA TYR A 28 4.81 -0.69 7.80
C TYR A 28 3.59 -0.20 8.58
N GLY A 29 3.85 0.64 9.58
CA GLY A 29 2.81 1.18 10.46
C GLY A 29 1.72 1.97 9.72
N PRO A 30 0.79 2.59 10.46
CA PRO A 30 -0.36 3.28 9.88
C PRO A 30 0.04 4.50 9.02
N ASP A 31 1.25 5.02 9.22
CA ASP A 31 1.81 6.08 8.39
C ASP A 31 2.38 5.50 7.08
N LYS A 32 1.63 5.70 6.00
CA LYS A 32 2.00 5.30 4.64
C LYS A 32 2.66 6.45 3.84
N SER A 33 3.06 7.54 4.50
CA SER A 33 3.77 8.66 3.85
C SER A 33 5.27 8.44 3.69
N ILE A 34 5.81 7.34 4.23
CA ILE A 34 7.25 7.03 4.26
C ILE A 34 7.52 5.73 3.50
N ASP A 35 8.17 5.85 2.36
CA ASP A 35 8.57 4.78 1.42
C ASP A 35 9.66 3.84 1.99
N ARG A 36 10.58 4.36 2.83
CA ARG A 36 11.71 3.60 3.42
C ARG A 36 12.68 2.94 2.42
N GLY A 37 12.46 3.08 1.11
CA GLY A 37 13.34 2.62 0.03
C GLY A 37 13.32 1.11 -0.21
N ILE A 38 12.26 0.42 0.23
CA ILE A 38 12.11 -1.02 0.00
C ILE A 38 11.35 -1.21 -1.31
N ASP A 39 11.85 -2.09 -2.19
CA ASP A 39 11.31 -2.27 -3.55
C ASP A 39 11.40 -1.01 -4.44
N ALA A 40 12.47 -0.22 -4.24
CA ALA A 40 12.71 1.01 -5.00
C ALA A 40 12.77 0.75 -6.51
N LYS A 41 11.83 1.35 -7.25
CA LYS A 41 11.75 1.31 -8.72
C LYS A 41 11.30 2.64 -9.28
N ASP A 42 11.57 2.85 -10.56
CA ASP A 42 11.14 4.06 -11.26
C ASP A 42 9.65 3.97 -11.64
N LEU A 43 8.90 5.06 -11.45
CA LEU A 43 7.46 5.12 -11.76
C LEU A 43 7.12 4.74 -13.21
N SER A 44 8.07 4.89 -14.15
CA SER A 44 7.89 4.48 -15.55
C SER A 44 7.75 2.97 -15.73
N GLN A 45 8.16 2.17 -14.75
CA GLN A 45 8.01 0.72 -14.74
C GLN A 45 6.63 0.27 -14.27
N LEU A 46 5.86 1.16 -13.64
CA LEU A 46 4.54 0.90 -13.10
C LEU A 46 3.43 1.33 -14.06
N LYS A 47 2.21 0.87 -13.78
CA LYS A 47 1.01 1.20 -14.56
C LYS A 47 0.03 2.01 -13.73
N ALA A 48 -0.38 3.15 -14.30
CA ALA A 48 -1.41 3.97 -13.71
C ALA A 48 -2.80 3.50 -14.15
N GLY A 49 -3.70 3.38 -13.17
CA GLY A 49 -5.14 3.33 -13.38
C GLY A 49 -5.81 4.64 -12.99
N VAL A 50 -7.14 4.62 -12.97
CA VAL A 50 -7.98 5.76 -12.59
C VAL A 50 -8.91 5.35 -11.46
N TRP A 51 -8.82 6.07 -10.35
CA TRP A 51 -9.81 6.03 -9.27
C TRP A 51 -10.75 7.23 -9.38
N ILE A 52 -12.05 6.98 -9.25
CA ILE A 52 -13.06 8.03 -9.22
C ILE A 52 -13.40 8.35 -7.76
N ASP A 53 -13.19 9.60 -7.35
CA ASP A 53 -13.52 10.05 -5.99
C ASP A 53 -15.04 10.14 -5.76
N PRO A 54 -15.52 10.37 -4.51
CA PRO A 54 -16.95 10.50 -4.23
C PRO A 54 -17.65 11.64 -4.96
N ASN A 55 -16.92 12.63 -5.47
CA ASN A 55 -17.45 13.73 -6.28
C ASN A 55 -17.54 13.38 -7.77
N GLY A 56 -17.06 12.19 -8.17
CA GLY A 56 -17.05 11.74 -9.55
C GLY A 56 -15.81 12.16 -10.34
N CYS A 57 -14.75 12.63 -9.67
CA CYS A 57 -13.55 13.15 -10.34
C CYS A 57 -12.38 12.16 -10.28
N ASP A 58 -11.58 12.16 -11.33
CA ASP A 58 -10.53 11.21 -11.62
C ASP A 58 -9.25 11.52 -10.82
N HIS A 59 -8.64 10.47 -10.29
CA HIS A 59 -7.30 10.47 -9.73
C HIS A 59 -6.48 9.38 -10.42
N TRP A 60 -5.26 9.72 -10.81
CA TRP A 60 -4.26 8.72 -11.18
C TRP A 60 -3.90 7.93 -9.94
N ILE A 61 -3.96 6.60 -10.05
CA ILE A 61 -3.54 5.70 -8.99
C ILE A 61 -2.53 4.69 -9.52
N ILE A 62 -1.54 4.37 -8.70
CA ILE A 62 -0.63 3.25 -8.87
C ILE A 62 -0.57 2.54 -7.53
N ASP A 63 -0.62 1.22 -7.56
CA ASP A 63 -0.47 0.38 -6.39
C ASP A 63 0.64 -0.64 -6.66
N ASP A 64 1.79 -0.43 -6.02
CA ASP A 64 2.94 -1.33 -6.09
C ASP A 64 2.83 -2.48 -5.07
N GLY A 65 1.68 -2.61 -4.40
CA GLY A 65 1.40 -3.61 -3.37
C GLY A 65 1.87 -3.16 -1.98
N VAL A 66 3.12 -2.69 -1.86
CA VAL A 66 3.62 -2.09 -0.61
C VAL A 66 3.36 -0.58 -0.57
N GLU A 67 3.39 0.06 -1.74
CA GLU A 67 3.35 1.51 -1.88
C GLU A 67 2.22 1.95 -2.81
N GLY A 68 1.54 3.03 -2.44
CA GLY A 68 0.48 3.64 -3.24
C GLY A 68 0.86 5.05 -3.67
N TYR A 69 0.66 5.34 -4.96
CA TYR A 69 0.79 6.69 -5.51
C TYR A 69 -0.57 7.18 -5.95
N LEU A 70 -0.90 8.41 -5.57
CA LEU A 70 -2.16 9.05 -5.94
C LEU A 70 -1.93 10.51 -6.32
N SER A 71 -2.47 10.92 -7.46
CA SER A 71 -2.46 12.31 -7.89
C SER A 71 -3.76 12.67 -8.59
N ALA A 72 -4.28 13.87 -8.35
CA ALA A 72 -5.46 14.35 -9.05
C ALA A 72 -5.19 14.42 -10.55
N ARG A 73 -6.11 13.90 -11.37
CA ARG A 73 -6.01 14.05 -12.82
C ARG A 73 -6.56 15.42 -13.18
N LEU A 74 -5.67 16.30 -13.63
CA LEU A 74 -6.02 17.67 -13.99
C LEU A 74 -6.03 17.87 -15.50
N ASP A 75 -6.90 18.76 -15.96
CA ASP A 75 -6.86 19.27 -17.32
C ASP A 75 -5.71 20.29 -17.50
N LYS A 76 -5.53 20.78 -18.73
CA LYS A 76 -4.49 21.76 -19.05
C LYS A 76 -4.63 23.12 -18.35
N TYR A 77 -5.75 23.36 -17.66
CA TYR A 77 -6.02 24.57 -16.88
C TYR A 77 -5.96 24.32 -15.36
N GLY A 78 -5.58 23.11 -14.94
CA GLY A 78 -5.50 22.73 -13.53
C GLY A 78 -6.86 22.41 -12.90
N LYS A 79 -7.92 22.20 -13.70
CA LYS A 79 -9.22 21.75 -13.17
C LYS A 79 -9.26 20.23 -13.06
N PRO A 80 -9.93 19.66 -12.04
CA PRO A 80 -10.16 18.22 -11.97
C PRO A 80 -10.86 17.69 -13.21
N VAL A 81 -10.37 16.58 -13.74
CA VAL A 81 -11.06 15.81 -14.77
C VAL A 81 -12.08 14.92 -14.08
N CYS A 82 -13.33 14.91 -14.56
CA CYS A 82 -14.38 14.05 -14.02
C CYS A 82 -14.97 13.29 -15.23
N SER A 83 -14.31 12.19 -15.60
CA SER A 83 -14.50 11.56 -16.91
C SER A 83 -15.71 10.64 -17.00
N GLY A 84 -16.20 10.15 -15.87
CA GLY A 84 -17.31 9.20 -15.81
C GLY A 84 -16.98 7.81 -16.36
N THR A 85 -15.70 7.43 -16.41
CA THR A 85 -15.26 6.10 -16.89
C THR A 85 -15.70 4.94 -15.98
N ALA A 86 -16.01 5.22 -14.71
CA ALA A 86 -16.62 4.28 -13.77
C ALA A 86 -17.42 5.02 -12.67
N PRO A 87 -18.22 4.30 -11.87
CA PRO A 87 -18.95 4.89 -10.74
C PRO A 87 -18.02 5.51 -9.69
N PRO A 88 -18.51 6.47 -8.88
CA PRO A 88 -17.77 7.00 -7.74
C PRO A 88 -17.26 5.87 -6.84
N THR A 89 -16.10 6.08 -6.25
CA THR A 89 -15.38 5.15 -5.34
C THR A 89 -14.76 3.92 -6.01
N ILE A 90 -14.82 3.80 -7.34
CA ILE A 90 -14.25 2.67 -8.09
C ILE A 90 -12.89 3.02 -8.70
N ALA A 91 -11.96 2.07 -8.61
CA ALA A 91 -10.69 2.06 -9.32
C ALA A 91 -10.79 1.22 -10.61
N THR A 92 -10.19 1.69 -11.69
CA THR A 92 -10.19 1.05 -13.00
C THR A 92 -8.81 1.07 -13.65
N GLY A 93 -8.57 0.14 -14.58
CA GLY A 93 -7.28 -0.05 -15.22
C GLY A 93 -6.38 -1.02 -14.47
N ASP A 94 -5.21 -1.29 -15.04
CA ASP A 94 -4.19 -2.18 -14.47
C ASP A 94 -3.29 -1.43 -13.47
N PHE A 95 -3.89 -0.84 -12.43
CA PHE A 95 -3.17 0.01 -11.47
C PHE A 95 -2.18 -0.77 -10.60
N LYS A 96 -2.26 -2.11 -10.59
CA LYS A 96 -1.28 -3.00 -9.94
C LYS A 96 -0.22 -3.54 -10.90
N GLY A 97 -0.28 -3.16 -12.18
CA GLY A 97 0.65 -3.62 -13.19
C GLY A 97 2.08 -3.15 -12.92
N GLY A 98 3.02 -4.10 -12.86
CA GLY A 98 4.42 -3.84 -12.53
C GLY A 98 4.80 -4.11 -11.07
N SER A 99 3.84 -4.46 -10.22
CA SER A 99 4.09 -4.87 -8.83
C SER A 99 4.78 -6.23 -8.71
N THR A 100 5.57 -6.41 -7.64
CA THR A 100 6.22 -7.68 -7.31
C THR A 100 5.33 -8.55 -6.44
N SER A 101 5.15 -9.82 -6.82
CA SER A 101 4.35 -10.79 -6.05
C SER A 101 5.06 -11.30 -4.78
N ILE A 102 6.31 -10.88 -4.54
CA ILE A 102 7.17 -11.40 -3.45
C ILE A 102 7.05 -10.55 -2.18
N ILE A 103 6.91 -9.23 -2.31
CA ILE A 103 6.85 -8.26 -1.21
C ILE A 103 5.53 -7.46 -1.24
N GLY A 104 4.89 -7.35 -2.40
CA GLY A 104 3.62 -6.65 -2.59
C GLY A 104 2.38 -7.53 -2.43
N ASP A 105 1.23 -6.90 -2.57
CA ASP A 105 -0.07 -7.56 -2.62
C ASP A 105 -0.09 -8.69 -3.65
N PRO A 106 -0.62 -9.88 -3.31
CA PRO A 106 -0.89 -10.89 -4.32
C PRO A 106 -1.90 -10.35 -5.33
N LEU A 107 -1.54 -10.39 -6.62
CA LEU A 107 -2.42 -10.08 -7.75
C LEU A 107 -3.46 -11.19 -7.98
#